data_AF-A0A356IIN4-F1
#
_entry.id   AF-A0A356IIN4-F1
#
_cell.length_a   1.000
_cell.length_b   1.000
_cell.length_c   1.000
_cell.angle_alpha   90.00
_cell.angle_beta   90.00
_cell.angle_gamma   90.00
#
_symmetry.space_group_name_H-M   'P 1'
#
loop_
_entity.id
_entity.type
_entity.pdbx_description
1 polymer ?
#
loop_
_entity_poly.entity_id
_entity_poly.type
_entity_poly.pdbx_seq_one_letter_code
_entity_poly.pdbx_strand_id
1 'polypeptide(L)'
;PDEREKIGKPRMGKVYLAAEQEGDHIVLSITDDGGGMDPAMLRRKAVEKGLMDTEAADRLSDTEAFNLIFHPGFSTKEQISDVSGRGVGMDVVKTK
;
A
#
# COMPACT_ATOMS: atom_id res chain seq x y z
N PRO A 1 -13.01 3.00 14.09
CA PRO A 1 -14.44 2.70 13.83
C PRO A 1 -15.24 3.97 13.58
N ASP A 2 -15.10 4.96 14.47
CA ASP A 2 -15.85 6.21 14.40
C ASP A 2 -15.53 7.03 13.13
N GLU A 3 -14.28 7.04 12.67
CA GLU A 3 -13.92 7.67 11.39
C GLU A 3 -14.61 7.02 10.19
N ARG A 4 -14.80 5.69 10.20
CA ARG A 4 -15.50 4.98 9.12
C ARG A 4 -16.98 5.36 9.10
N GLU A 5 -17.63 5.39 10.27
CA GLU A 5 -19.03 5.79 10.39
C GLU A 5 -19.25 7.24 9.97
N LYS A 6 -18.31 8.16 10.29
CA LYS A 6 -18.35 9.56 9.86
C LYS A 6 -18.34 9.73 8.34
N ILE A 7 -17.62 8.86 7.62
CA ILE A 7 -17.57 8.88 6.15
C ILE A 7 -18.61 7.95 5.50
N GLY A 8 -19.62 7.52 6.26
CA GLY A 8 -20.74 6.71 5.78
C GLY A 8 -20.42 5.23 5.52
N LYS A 9 -19.28 4.74 6.00
CA LYS A 9 -18.87 3.33 5.83
C LYS A 9 -19.34 2.47 6.98
N PRO A 10 -19.60 1.16 6.75
CA PRO A 10 -19.91 0.23 7.82
C PRO A 10 -18.82 0.19 8.89
N ARG A 11 -19.26 0.07 10.16
CA ARG A 11 -18.38 -0.04 11.33
C ARG A 11 -17.41 -1.21 11.20
N MET A 12 -17.91 -2.35 10.71
CA MET A 12 -17.12 -3.54 10.45
C MET A 12 -16.49 -3.45 9.05
N GLY A 13 -15.16 -3.51 8.98
CA GLY A 13 -14.42 -3.57 7.72
C GLY A 13 -14.52 -4.94 7.07
N LYS A 14 -14.29 -4.98 5.76
CA LYS A 14 -14.33 -6.20 4.96
C LYS A 14 -13.04 -6.34 4.17
N VAL A 15 -12.53 -7.57 4.14
CA VAL A 15 -11.43 -7.99 3.27
C VAL A 15 -11.93 -9.19 2.47
N TYR A 16 -11.71 -9.15 1.17
CA TYR A 16 -12.08 -10.15 0.19
C TYR A 16 -10.81 -10.76 -0.37
N LEU A 17 -10.77 -12.09 -0.42
CA LEU A 17 -9.73 -12.87 -1.09
C LEU A 17 -10.41 -13.69 -2.17
N ALA A 18 -9.93 -13.56 -3.40
CA ALA A 18 -10.38 -14.32 -4.55
C ALA A 18 -9.18 -14.96 -5.27
N ALA A 19 -9.44 -16.07 -5.94
CA ALA A 19 -8.48 -16.76 -6.78
C ALA A 19 -9.18 -17.14 -8.08
N GLU A 20 -8.66 -16.69 -9.21
CA GLU A 20 -9.23 -16.94 -10.53
C GLU A 20 -8.15 -17.48 -11.46
N GLN A 21 -8.53 -18.41 -12.34
CA GLN A 21 -7.61 -18.92 -13.36
C GLN A 21 -7.71 -18.05 -14.60
N GLU A 22 -6.60 -17.41 -14.97
CA GLU A 22 -6.47 -16.61 -16.19
C GLU A 22 -5.39 -17.25 -17.06
N GLY A 23 -5.82 -18.07 -18.03
CA GLY A 23 -4.92 -18.86 -18.86
C GLY A 23 -4.17 -19.94 -18.06
N ASP A 24 -2.84 -19.88 -18.09
CA ASP A 24 -1.92 -20.73 -17.35
C ASP A 24 -1.51 -20.14 -15.97
N HIS A 25 -2.06 -18.99 -15.60
CA HIS A 25 -1.77 -18.32 -14.34
C HIS A 25 -2.98 -18.39 -13.38
N ILE A 26 -2.70 -18.41 -12.07
CA ILE A 26 -3.71 -18.18 -11.03
C ILE A 26 -3.53 -16.75 -10.52
N VAL A 27 -4.57 -15.94 -10.67
CA VAL A 27 -4.62 -14.57 -10.18
C VAL A 27 -5.23 -14.57 -8.78
N LEU A 28 -4.42 -14.22 -7.79
CA LEU A 28 -4.90 -13.99 -6.42
C LEU A 28 -5.21 -12.51 -6.23
N SER A 29 -6.47 -12.21 -5.93
CA SER A 29 -6.94 -10.84 -5.67
C SER A 29 -7.27 -10.65 -4.21
N ILE A 30 -6.68 -9.63 -3.59
CA ILE A 30 -7.00 -9.19 -2.22
C ILE A 30 -7.61 -7.80 -2.33
N THR A 31 -8.79 -7.60 -1.75
CA THR A 31 -9.50 -6.31 -1.80
C THR A 31 -10.06 -5.97 -0.44
N ASP A 32 -9.90 -4.74 0.00
CA ASP A 32 -10.47 -4.26 1.26
C ASP A 32 -11.31 -2.99 1.06
N ASP A 33 -12.19 -2.73 2.03
CA ASP A 33 -12.96 -1.49 2.10
C ASP A 33 -12.32 -0.48 3.07
N GLY A 34 -11.00 -0.41 3.12
CA GLY A 34 -10.22 0.45 4.01
C GLY A 34 -10.16 1.92 3.57
N GLY A 35 -9.18 2.66 4.11
CA GLY A 35 -8.99 4.08 3.79
C GLY A 35 -8.43 4.35 2.40
N GLY A 36 -8.03 3.30 1.67
CA GLY A 36 -7.26 3.42 0.44
C GLY A 36 -5.83 3.89 0.70
N MET A 37 -5.07 4.02 -0.39
CA MET A 37 -3.72 4.59 -0.36
C MET A 37 -3.77 6.03 -0.86
N ASP A 38 -3.04 6.92 -0.20
CA ASP A 38 -2.87 8.31 -0.62
C ASP A 38 -1.58 8.45 -1.46
N PRO A 39 -1.68 8.64 -2.79
CA PRO A 39 -0.51 8.75 -3.66
C PRO A 39 0.35 9.99 -3.35
N ALA A 40 -0.26 11.09 -2.91
CA ALA A 40 0.49 12.29 -2.54
C ALA A 40 1.30 12.06 -1.27
N MET A 41 0.76 11.34 -0.28
CA MET A 41 1.50 10.95 0.91
C MET A 41 2.68 10.03 0.58
N LEU A 42 2.50 9.09 -0.35
CA LEU A 42 3.57 8.19 -0.81
C LEU A 42 4.70 8.95 -1.51
N ARG A 43 4.37 9.91 -2.40
CA ARG A 43 5.35 10.79 -3.06
C ARG A 43 6.17 11.57 -2.03
N ARG A 44 5.52 12.22 -1.07
CA ARG A 44 6.22 12.98 -0.01
C ARG A 44 7.17 12.08 0.79
N LYS A 45 6.74 10.88 1.17
CA LYS A 45 7.59 9.94 1.90
C LYS A 45 8.76 9.41 1.07
N ALA A 46 8.61 9.27 -0.25
CA ALA A 46 9.72 8.89 -1.12
C ALA A 46 10.79 9.99 -1.16
N VAL A 47 10.39 11.25 -1.18
CA VAL A 47 11.30 12.40 -1.09
C VAL A 47 11.97 12.46 0.28
N GLU A 48 11.20 12.34 1.36
CA GLU A 48 11.71 12.36 2.74
C GLU A 48 12.75 11.26 3.00
N LYS A 49 12.53 10.08 2.41
CA LYS A 49 13.44 8.92 2.52
C LYS A 49 14.61 8.98 1.53
N GLY A 50 14.71 10.03 0.70
CA GLY A 50 15.79 10.22 -0.27
C GLY A 50 15.79 9.22 -1.43
N LEU A 51 14.64 8.60 -1.73
CA LEU A 51 14.52 7.68 -2.87
C LEU A 51 14.51 8.44 -4.21
N MET A 52 14.04 9.68 -4.21
CA MET A 52 13.98 10.57 -5.37
C MET A 52 13.84 12.02 -4.93
N ASP A 53 14.09 12.96 -5.84
CA ASP A 53 13.83 14.37 -5.62
C ASP A 53 12.34 14.72 -5.79
N THR A 54 11.96 15.92 -5.34
CA THR A 54 10.58 16.41 -5.40
C THR A 54 10.05 16.45 -6.84
N GLU A 55 10.87 16.87 -7.80
CA GLU A 55 10.44 16.96 -9.20
C GLU A 55 10.15 15.58 -9.80
N ALA A 56 10.96 14.58 -9.47
CA ALA A 56 10.75 13.20 -9.88
C ALA A 56 9.51 12.61 -9.23
N ALA A 57 9.28 12.89 -7.94
CA ALA A 57 8.08 12.44 -7.25
C ALA A 57 6.80 13.05 -7.86
N ASP A 58 6.83 14.33 -8.22
CA ASP A 58 5.69 15.03 -8.81
C ASP A 58 5.35 14.55 -10.23
N ARG A 59 6.33 13.99 -10.95
CA ARG A 59 6.11 13.38 -12.28
C ARG A 59 5.45 12.00 -12.23
N LEU A 60 5.41 11.35 -11.06
CA LEU A 60 4.77 10.03 -10.94
C LEU A 60 3.26 10.17 -11.12
N SER A 61 2.68 9.26 -11.90
CA SER A 61 1.24 8.98 -11.83
C SER A 61 0.86 8.40 -10.46
N ASP A 62 -0.43 8.35 -10.15
CA ASP A 62 -0.91 7.77 -8.88
C ASP A 62 -0.57 6.27 -8.81
N THR A 63 -0.69 5.56 -9.92
CA THR A 63 -0.32 4.13 -10.04
C THR A 63 1.17 3.92 -9.77
N GLU A 64 2.04 4.78 -10.31
CA GLU A 64 3.48 4.70 -10.05
C GLU A 64 3.81 5.07 -8.59
N ALA A 65 3.08 6.01 -8.00
CA ALA A 65 3.21 6.32 -6.58
C ALA A 65 2.83 5.11 -5.69
N PHE A 66 1.81 4.34 -6.06
CA PHE A 66 1.49 3.09 -5.34
C PHE A 66 2.61 2.06 -5.43
N ASN A 67 3.34 2.00 -6.54
CA ASN A 67 4.46 1.07 -6.67
C ASN A 67 5.62 1.35 -5.72
N LEU A 68 5.69 2.54 -5.10
CA LEU A 68 6.70 2.88 -4.10
C LEU A 68 6.64 1.96 -2.87
N ILE A 69 5.46 1.39 -2.56
CA ILE A 69 5.31 0.47 -1.42
C ILE A 69 6.14 -0.81 -1.56
N PHE A 70 6.52 -1.18 -2.80
CA PHE A 70 7.38 -2.34 -3.07
C PHE A 70 8.87 -2.03 -2.96
N HIS A 71 9.26 -0.77 -2.71
CA HIS A 71 10.66 -0.41 -2.57
C HIS A 71 11.21 -0.93 -1.24
N PRO A 72 12.40 -1.57 -1.20
CA PRO A 72 13.00 -2.05 0.03
C PRO A 72 13.08 -0.97 1.11
N GLY A 73 12.66 -1.31 2.33
CA GLY A 73 12.66 -0.39 3.47
C GLY A 73 11.65 0.77 3.37
N PHE A 74 10.77 0.76 2.38
CA PHE A 74 9.70 1.75 2.25
C PHE A 74 8.51 1.37 3.14
N SER A 75 8.15 2.28 4.03
CA SER A 75 6.99 2.14 4.90
C SER A 75 6.40 3.51 5.19
N THR A 76 5.07 3.54 5.29
CA THR A 76 4.31 4.74 5.63
C THR A 76 4.23 4.99 7.13
N LYS A 77 4.66 4.04 7.97
CA LYS A 77 4.69 4.23 9.43
C LYS A 77 5.92 5.02 9.87
N GLU A 78 5.74 5.92 10.84
CA GLU A 78 6.82 6.68 11.49
C GLU A 78 7.57 5.83 12.52
N GLN A 79 6.88 4.87 13.15
CA GLN A 79 7.48 3.93 14.09
C GLN A 79 7.41 2.51 13.54
N ILE A 80 8.51 1.77 13.65
CA ILE A 80 8.56 0.34 13.41
C ILE A 80 7.75 -0.31 14.52
N SER A 81 6.56 -0.84 14.21
CA SER A 81 5.75 -1.59 15.17
C SER A 81 5.96 -3.09 14.95
N ASP A 82 6.33 -3.83 15.99
CA ASP A 82 6.51 -5.30 15.98
C ASP A 82 5.22 -6.10 15.66
N VAL A 83 4.07 -5.43 15.57
CA VAL A 83 2.78 -6.05 15.30
C VAL A 83 2.59 -6.28 13.80
N SER A 84 3.35 -7.23 13.27
CA SER A 84 2.99 -8.05 12.10
C SER A 84 3.80 -9.35 12.06
N GLY A 85 4.10 -9.97 13.22
CA GLY A 85 4.52 -11.38 13.36
C GLY A 85 5.84 -11.85 12.72
N ARG A 86 6.40 -11.14 11.72
CA ARG A 86 7.71 -11.35 11.06
C ARG A 86 8.31 -10.05 10.49
N GLY A 87 7.68 -8.88 10.69
CA GLY A 87 8.27 -7.58 10.32
C GLY A 87 8.53 -7.37 8.82
N VAL A 88 7.91 -8.15 7.95
CA VAL A 88 8.22 -8.14 6.52
C VAL A 88 7.27 -7.20 5.78
N GLY A 89 7.82 -6.20 5.08
CA GLY A 89 7.05 -5.20 4.34
C GLY A 89 6.50 -5.73 3.02
N MET A 90 5.91 -4.84 2.21
CA MET A 90 5.45 -5.18 0.86
C MET A 90 6.62 -5.41 -0.12
N ASP A 91 7.83 -5.02 0.25
CA ASP A 91 9.07 -5.23 -0.50
C ASP A 91 9.34 -6.71 -0.79
N VAL A 92 8.98 -7.62 0.11
CA VAL A 92 9.23 -9.05 -0.12
C VAL A 92 8.24 -9.73 -1.05
N VAL A 93 7.04 -9.15 -1.22
CA VAL A 93 5.98 -9.75 -2.06
C VAL A 93 6.39 -9.72 -3.54
N LYS A 94 7.27 -8.78 -3.92
CA LYS A 94 7.80 -8.65 -5.27
C LYS A 94 9.09 -9.46 -5.51
N THR A 95 9.66 -10.11 -4.49
CA THR A 95 10.89 -10.88 -4.64
C THR A 95 10.64 -12.16 -5.45
N LYS A 96 11.47 -12.40 -6.46
CA LYS A 96 11.51 -13.67 -7.20
C LYS A 96 11.98 -14.82 -6.33
#